data_AF-X0TXV3-F1
#
_entry.id   AF-X0TXV3-F1
#
_cell.length_a   1.000
_cell.length_b   1.000
_cell.length_c   1.000
_cell.angle_alpha   90.00
_cell.angle_beta   90.00
_cell.angle_gamma   90.00
#
_symmetry.space_group_name_H-M   'P 1'
#
loop_
_entity.id
_entity.type
_entity.pdbx_description
1 polymer ?
#
loop_
_entity_poly.entity_id
_entity_poly.type
_entity_poly.pdbx_seq_one_letter_code
_entity_poly.pdbx_strand_id
1 'polypeptide(L)'
;FKYTEMSRPFRGSANVTHPLLAEAVTQFQAQAFKELLPPDGPVRCKIVGEETPEIQKQADRVQDFMNYMLTEKMQEYTPEMDQLLFYLPLAGSAFKKIYYDEVMERAVAKFVPAEDLVVPYFATDLLGCERISHVVRMSENDILKRQKAGFYRDVELKVVQPKTDEIQKKYNELEGITPIADRPSSYNILEMHVDLHLEEFEMHNAPREVKLPYIVTLDEGSNEVLS
;
A
#
# COMPACT_ATOMS: atom_id res chain seq x y z
N PHE A 1 -16.58 -14.56 -29.96
CA PHE A 1 -15.64 -15.18 -30.93
C PHE A 1 -15.44 -16.64 -30.56
N LYS A 2 -15.58 -17.59 -31.50
CA LYS A 2 -15.51 -19.04 -31.25
C LYS A 2 -14.07 -19.50 -31.53
N TYR A 3 -13.38 -20.08 -30.54
CA TYR A 3 -12.02 -20.58 -30.69
C TYR A 3 -11.98 -21.88 -31.49
N THR A 4 -11.00 -21.99 -32.38
CA THR A 4 -10.55 -23.25 -32.97
C THR A 4 -9.20 -23.59 -32.34
N GLU A 5 -9.15 -24.63 -31.52
CA GLU A 5 -7.88 -25.15 -31.00
C GLU A 5 -7.01 -25.63 -32.18
N MET A 6 -5.83 -25.03 -32.33
CA MET A 6 -4.88 -25.37 -33.39
C MET A 6 -3.82 -26.32 -32.82
N SER A 7 -3.83 -27.57 -33.28
CA SER A 7 -2.94 -28.64 -32.78
C SER A 7 -1.63 -28.82 -33.57
N ARG A 8 -1.36 -27.96 -34.56
CA ARG A 8 -0.18 -28.03 -35.44
C ARG A 8 0.77 -26.86 -35.18
N PRO A 9 2.11 -27.05 -35.16
CA PRO A 9 2.85 -28.32 -35.26
C PRO A 9 2.81 -29.25 -34.03
N PHE A 10 2.48 -28.78 -32.82
CA PHE A 10 2.21 -29.61 -31.65
C PHE A 10 1.14 -29.00 -30.74
N ARG A 11 0.54 -29.78 -29.85
CA ARG A 11 -0.56 -29.33 -28.99
C ARG A 11 -0.10 -28.13 -28.13
N GLY A 12 -0.74 -26.97 -28.31
CA GLY A 12 -0.37 -25.72 -27.63
C GLY A 12 0.59 -24.80 -28.40
N SER A 13 1.13 -25.20 -29.56
CA SER A 13 2.10 -24.38 -30.32
C SER A 13 1.48 -23.20 -31.09
N ALA A 14 0.17 -23.24 -31.34
CA ALA A 14 -0.54 -22.25 -32.15
C ALA A 14 -1.86 -21.79 -31.50
N ASN A 15 -2.01 -22.02 -30.19
CA ASN A 15 -3.15 -21.47 -29.46
C ASN A 15 -2.89 -19.98 -29.21
N VAL A 16 -3.74 -19.13 -29.77
CA VAL A 16 -3.85 -17.74 -29.34
C VAL A 16 -4.44 -17.77 -27.94
N THR A 17 -3.58 -17.62 -26.93
CA THR A 17 -4.03 -17.30 -25.57
C THR A 17 -4.60 -15.90 -25.64
N HIS A 18 -5.91 -15.80 -25.85
CA HIS A 18 -6.56 -14.50 -25.78
C HIS A 18 -6.33 -13.96 -24.38
N PRO A 19 -5.85 -12.71 -24.24
CA PRO A 19 -5.59 -12.12 -22.95
C PRO A 19 -6.90 -11.71 -22.28
N LEU A 20 -7.88 -12.63 -22.17
CA LEU A 20 -9.21 -12.39 -21.58
C LEU A 20 -9.09 -11.83 -20.17
N LEU A 21 -8.12 -12.33 -19.39
CA LEU A 21 -7.84 -11.79 -18.06
C LEU A 21 -7.33 -10.34 -18.12
N ALA A 22 -6.34 -10.05 -18.99
CA ALA A 22 -5.83 -8.68 -19.10
C ALA A 22 -6.87 -7.71 -19.66
N GLU A 23 -7.70 -8.16 -20.60
CA GLU A 23 -8.83 -7.39 -21.12
C GLU A 23 -9.86 -7.11 -20.02
N ALA A 24 -10.26 -8.13 -19.25
CA ALA A 24 -11.20 -7.98 -18.14
C ALA A 24 -10.67 -7.04 -17.05
N VAL A 25 -9.37 -7.14 -16.71
CA VAL A 25 -8.70 -6.26 -15.75
C VAL A 25 -8.67 -4.81 -16.26
N THR A 26 -8.31 -4.61 -17.53
CA THR A 26 -8.29 -3.27 -18.14
C THR A 26 -9.69 -2.66 -18.20
N GLN A 27 -10.71 -3.47 -18.52
CA GLN A 27 -12.11 -3.03 -18.51
C GLN A 27 -12.59 -2.66 -17.10
N PHE A 28 -12.25 -3.48 -16.09
CA PHE A 28 -12.55 -3.20 -14.68
C PHE A 28 -11.91 -1.89 -14.24
N GLN A 29 -10.59 -1.73 -14.48
CA GLN A 29 -9.84 -0.53 -14.13
C GLN A 29 -10.47 0.72 -14.78
N ALA A 30 -10.72 0.70 -16.10
CA ALA A 30 -11.27 1.85 -16.81
C ALA A 30 -12.68 2.25 -16.33
N GLN A 31 -13.54 1.27 -16.02
CA GLN A 31 -14.88 1.54 -15.50
C GLN A 31 -14.81 2.07 -14.06
N ALA A 32 -14.07 1.38 -13.18
CA ALA A 32 -13.94 1.76 -11.78
C ALA A 32 -13.26 3.12 -11.61
N PHE A 33 -12.23 3.40 -12.41
CA PHE A 33 -11.53 4.69 -12.38
C PHE A 33 -12.47 5.84 -12.70
N LYS A 34 -13.29 5.73 -13.76
CA LYS A 34 -14.25 6.77 -14.12
C LYS A 34 -15.32 7.02 -13.05
N GLU A 35 -15.79 5.96 -12.39
CA GLU A 35 -16.81 6.06 -11.35
C GLU A 35 -16.24 6.61 -10.03
N LEU A 36 -15.03 6.20 -9.65
CA LEU A 36 -14.40 6.59 -8.39
C LEU A 36 -13.68 7.94 -8.47
N LEU A 37 -13.20 8.33 -9.65
CA LEU A 37 -12.51 9.59 -9.92
C LEU A 37 -13.23 10.35 -11.04
N PRO A 38 -14.47 10.81 -10.81
CA PRO A 38 -15.18 11.61 -11.79
C PRO A 38 -14.53 12.99 -11.94
N PRO A 39 -14.74 13.68 -13.08
CA PRO A 39 -14.18 15.02 -13.32
C PRO A 39 -14.57 16.07 -12.27
N ASP A 40 -15.76 15.95 -11.68
CA ASP A 40 -16.25 16.86 -10.63
C ASP A 40 -15.64 16.59 -9.24
N GLY A 41 -14.81 15.54 -9.13
CA GLY A 41 -14.13 15.14 -7.90
C GLY A 41 -14.78 13.95 -7.17
N PRO A 42 -13.97 13.13 -6.48
CA PRO A 42 -14.42 11.88 -5.85
C PRO A 42 -15.32 12.07 -4.62
N VAL A 43 -15.26 13.22 -3.96
CA VAL A 43 -15.98 13.46 -2.70
C VAL A 43 -17.33 14.10 -2.99
N ARG A 44 -18.38 13.52 -2.40
CA ARG A 44 -19.74 14.05 -2.42
C ARG A 44 -20.27 14.16 -0.99
N CYS A 45 -20.70 15.35 -0.61
CA CYS A 45 -21.28 15.58 0.71
C CYS A 45 -22.81 15.35 0.65
N LYS A 46 -23.35 14.73 1.70
CA LYS A 46 -24.79 14.58 1.90
C LYS A 46 -25.16 15.20 3.23
N ILE A 47 -26.16 16.08 3.22
CA ILE A 47 -26.70 16.66 4.44
C ILE A 47 -27.62 15.63 5.09
N VAL A 48 -27.42 15.43 6.39
CA VAL A 48 -28.24 14.54 7.22
C VAL A 48 -28.99 15.42 8.20
N GLY A 49 -30.32 15.45 8.12
CA GLY A 49 -31.18 16.26 8.99
C GLY A 49 -31.84 17.43 8.25
N GLU A 50 -32.19 18.48 8.99
CA GLU A 50 -32.83 19.67 8.43
C GLU A 50 -31.87 20.45 7.53
N GLU A 51 -32.28 20.64 6.28
CA GLU A 51 -31.52 21.40 5.30
C GLU A 51 -31.76 22.89 5.53
N THR A 52 -30.72 23.59 6.00
CA THR A 52 -30.71 25.05 6.07
C THR A 52 -29.74 25.60 5.02
N PRO A 53 -29.96 26.84 4.51
CA PRO A 53 -29.05 27.46 3.54
C PRO A 53 -27.60 27.58 4.04
N GLU A 54 -27.40 27.65 5.36
CA GLU A 54 -26.07 27.72 5.97
C GLU A 54 -25.36 26.36 5.95
N ILE A 55 -26.08 25.27 6.28
CA ILE A 55 -25.55 23.91 6.24
C ILE A 55 -25.23 23.50 4.80
N GLN A 56 -26.04 23.91 3.81
CA GLN A 56 -25.74 23.67 2.40
C GLN A 56 -24.43 24.33 1.98
N LYS A 57 -24.26 25.62 2.28
CA LYS A 57 -22.99 26.33 2.02
C LYS A 57 -21.80 25.72 2.76
N GLN A 58 -22.01 25.12 3.93
CA GLN A 58 -20.96 24.41 4.65
C GLN A 58 -20.60 23.09 3.96
N ALA A 59 -21.60 22.31 3.53
CA ALA A 59 -21.40 21.07 2.80
C ALA A 59 -20.65 21.31 1.48
N ASP A 60 -21.05 22.33 0.72
CA ASP A 60 -20.40 22.70 -0.55
C ASP A 60 -18.92 23.07 -0.31
N ARG A 61 -18.63 23.89 0.72
CA ARG A 61 -17.25 24.25 1.07
C ARG A 61 -16.39 23.05 1.46
N VAL A 62 -16.94 22.10 2.22
CA VAL A 62 -16.21 20.88 2.61
C VAL A 62 -15.98 20.00 1.38
N GLN A 63 -16.98 19.85 0.52
CA GLN A 63 -16.86 19.09 -0.71
C GLN A 63 -15.77 19.68 -1.62
N ASP A 64 -15.82 20.98 -1.88
CA ASP A 64 -14.85 21.69 -2.71
C ASP A 64 -13.44 21.58 -2.14
N PHE A 65 -13.29 21.76 -0.83
CA PHE A 65 -12.00 21.65 -0.16
C PHE A 65 -11.42 20.23 -0.26
N MET A 66 -12.22 19.20 0.00
CA MET A 66 -11.76 17.82 -0.05
C MET A 66 -11.43 17.39 -1.48
N ASN A 67 -12.23 17.81 -2.47
CA ASN A 67 -11.92 17.56 -3.88
C ASN A 67 -10.64 18.28 -4.29
N TYR A 68 -10.47 19.56 -3.94
CA TYR A 68 -9.22 20.29 -4.16
C TYR A 68 -7.99 19.59 -3.56
N MET A 69 -8.13 19.06 -2.33
CA MET A 69 -7.05 18.32 -1.69
C MET A 69 -6.68 17.06 -2.49
N LEU A 70 -7.66 16.29 -2.95
CA LEU A 70 -7.41 15.03 -3.66
C LEU A 70 -6.98 15.22 -5.13
N THR A 71 -7.54 16.20 -5.85
CA THR A 71 -7.26 16.39 -7.28
C THR A 71 -6.05 17.27 -7.54
N GLU A 72 -5.82 18.30 -6.72
CA GLU A 72 -4.76 19.30 -6.96
C GLU A 72 -3.55 19.14 -6.02
N LYS A 73 -3.80 18.92 -4.72
CA LYS A 73 -2.70 18.86 -3.72
C LYS A 73 -2.04 17.49 -3.65
N MET A 74 -2.82 16.42 -3.71
CA MET A 74 -2.33 15.04 -3.65
C MET A 74 -2.11 14.50 -5.07
N GLN A 75 -1.07 14.98 -5.74
CA GLN A 75 -0.79 14.61 -7.13
C GLN A 75 -0.57 13.10 -7.33
N GLU A 76 -0.07 12.41 -6.30
CA GLU A 76 0.11 10.96 -6.29
C GLU A 76 -1.20 10.18 -6.17
N TYR A 77 -2.29 10.79 -5.68
CA TYR A 77 -3.53 10.08 -5.39
C TYR A 77 -4.10 9.38 -6.62
N THR A 78 -4.20 10.11 -7.75
CA THR A 78 -4.74 9.60 -9.01
C THR A 78 -3.94 8.43 -9.59
N PRO A 79 -2.60 8.54 -9.81
CA PRO A 79 -1.82 7.42 -10.33
C PRO A 79 -1.75 6.22 -9.35
N GLU A 80 -1.67 6.46 -8.04
CA GLU A 80 -1.68 5.39 -7.04
C GLU A 80 -3.02 4.65 -7.01
N MET A 81 -4.13 5.38 -7.16
CA MET A 81 -5.46 4.79 -7.26
C MET A 81 -5.64 4.00 -8.56
N ASP A 82 -5.12 4.50 -9.68
CA ASP A 82 -5.14 3.79 -10.96
C ASP A 82 -4.38 2.47 -10.89
N GLN A 83 -3.18 2.49 -10.30
CA GLN A 83 -2.39 1.29 -10.04
C GLN A 83 -3.13 0.32 -9.12
N LEU A 84 -3.72 0.81 -8.02
CA LEU A 84 -4.51 0.01 -7.09
C LEU A 84 -5.65 -0.73 -7.82
N LEU A 85 -6.40 -0.04 -8.69
CA LEU A 85 -7.52 -0.61 -9.43
C LEU A 85 -7.09 -1.65 -10.47
N PHE A 86 -5.84 -1.59 -10.96
CA PHE A 86 -5.27 -2.61 -11.81
C PHE A 86 -4.92 -3.89 -11.02
N TYR A 87 -4.31 -3.76 -9.85
CA TYR A 87 -3.91 -4.91 -9.02
C TYR A 87 -5.06 -5.57 -8.25
N LEU A 88 -6.08 -4.81 -7.88
CA LEU A 88 -7.24 -5.31 -7.13
C LEU A 88 -7.92 -6.55 -7.77
N PRO A 89 -8.27 -6.57 -9.07
CA PRO A 89 -8.89 -7.74 -9.69
C PRO A 89 -7.93 -8.93 -9.88
N LEU A 90 -6.61 -8.69 -9.81
CA LEU A 90 -5.59 -9.74 -9.94
C LEU A 90 -5.30 -10.42 -8.60
N ALA A 91 -5.06 -9.63 -7.56
CA ALA A 91 -4.72 -10.10 -6.22
C ALA A 91 -5.95 -10.40 -5.34
N GLY A 92 -7.13 -9.88 -5.72
CA GLY A 92 -8.37 -9.98 -4.95
C GLY A 92 -8.45 -9.02 -3.75
N SER A 93 -7.31 -8.49 -3.30
CA SER A 93 -7.22 -7.48 -2.25
C SER A 93 -6.14 -6.47 -2.58
N ALA A 94 -6.37 -5.23 -2.21
CA ALA A 94 -5.44 -4.13 -2.40
C ALA A 94 -5.65 -3.12 -1.29
N PHE A 95 -4.57 -2.54 -0.77
CA PHE A 95 -4.63 -1.65 0.38
C PHE A 95 -4.15 -0.25 -0.01
N LYS A 96 -4.59 0.75 0.75
CA LYS A 96 -4.16 2.13 0.58
C LYS A 96 -3.77 2.68 1.94
N LYS A 97 -2.53 3.12 2.08
CA LYS A 97 -2.02 3.77 3.27
C LYS A 97 -2.07 5.27 3.10
N ILE A 98 -2.77 5.95 4.01
CA ILE A 98 -2.86 7.41 4.06
C ILE A 98 -2.15 7.87 5.33
N TYR A 99 -1.21 8.80 5.19
CA TYR A 99 -0.47 9.37 6.32
C TYR A 99 -0.16 10.84 6.05
N TYR A 100 0.14 11.59 7.11
CA TYR A 100 0.62 12.96 6.99
C TYR A 100 2.14 12.93 6.77
N ASP A 101 2.61 13.54 5.68
CA ASP A 101 4.03 13.68 5.40
C ASP A 101 4.50 15.03 5.95
N GLU A 102 5.39 15.00 6.94
CA GLU A 102 5.93 16.19 7.60
C GLU A 102 6.80 17.05 6.66
N VAL A 103 7.42 16.44 5.65
CA VAL A 103 8.29 17.17 4.71
C VAL A 103 7.45 17.92 3.68
N MET A 104 6.37 17.31 3.22
CA MET A 104 5.44 17.93 2.26
C MET A 104 4.33 18.75 2.94
N GLU A 105 4.24 18.69 4.27
CA GLU A 105 3.22 19.32 5.12
C GLU A 105 1.78 19.03 4.66
N ARG A 106 1.54 17.82 4.13
CA ARG A 106 0.23 17.40 3.60
C ARG A 106 0.00 15.91 3.76
N ALA A 107 -1.26 15.50 3.63
CA ALA A 107 -1.60 14.10 3.52
C ALA A 107 -1.06 13.51 2.20
N VAL A 108 -0.58 12.27 2.29
CA VAL A 108 -0.11 11.46 1.18
C VAL A 108 -0.85 10.13 1.20
N ALA A 109 -1.29 9.67 0.03
CA ALA A 109 -1.93 8.37 -0.14
C ALA A 109 -1.08 7.49 -1.05
N LYS A 110 -0.71 6.30 -0.58
CA LYS A 110 0.05 5.32 -1.36
C LYS A 110 -0.66 3.98 -1.43
N PHE A 111 -0.60 3.35 -2.59
CA PHE A 111 -1.01 1.97 -2.80
C PHE A 111 -0.04 1.03 -2.07
N VAL A 112 -0.61 0.01 -1.42
CA VAL A 112 0.10 -1.08 -0.77
C VAL A 112 -0.40 -2.39 -1.38
N PRO A 113 0.47 -3.15 -2.07
CA PRO A 113 0.13 -4.48 -2.55
C PRO A 113 -0.28 -5.40 -1.41
N ALA A 114 -1.18 -6.36 -1.68
CA ALA A 114 -1.59 -7.31 -0.66
C ALA A 114 -0.44 -8.18 -0.13
N GLU A 115 0.57 -8.44 -0.96
CA GLU A 115 1.77 -9.22 -0.60
C GLU A 115 2.65 -8.52 0.43
N ASP A 116 2.64 -7.19 0.47
CA ASP A 116 3.47 -6.39 1.36
C ASP A 116 2.73 -6.04 2.67
N LEU A 117 1.47 -6.48 2.86
CA LEU A 117 0.71 -6.30 4.10
C LEU A 117 0.51 -7.63 4.83
N VAL A 118 1.12 -7.76 6.01
CA VAL A 118 1.05 -8.95 6.86
C VAL A 118 0.17 -8.69 8.06
N VAL A 119 -0.90 -9.48 8.18
CA VAL A 119 -1.84 -9.44 9.31
C VAL A 119 -2.01 -10.84 9.91
N PRO A 120 -2.28 -10.95 11.23
CA PRO A 120 -2.71 -12.17 11.89
C PRO A 120 -3.83 -12.91 11.16
N TYR A 121 -3.68 -14.23 11.02
CA TYR A 121 -4.60 -15.07 10.25
C TYR A 121 -6.05 -15.07 10.77
N PHE A 122 -6.24 -14.90 12.08
CA PHE A 122 -7.56 -14.91 12.72
C PHE A 122 -8.23 -13.52 12.74
N ALA A 123 -7.58 -12.50 12.20
CA ALA A 123 -8.17 -11.17 12.13
C ALA A 123 -9.30 -11.14 11.10
N THR A 124 -10.51 -10.81 11.55
CA THR A 124 -11.66 -10.59 10.67
C THR A 124 -11.74 -9.15 10.16
N ASP A 125 -11.08 -8.23 10.86
CA ASP A 125 -11.03 -6.80 10.55
C ASP A 125 -9.62 -6.26 10.84
N LEU A 126 -9.20 -5.26 10.05
CA LEU A 126 -7.93 -4.57 10.23
C LEU A 126 -7.94 -3.68 11.48
N LEU A 127 -9.06 -2.99 11.76
CA LEU A 127 -9.12 -2.05 12.88
C LEU A 127 -9.05 -2.74 14.25
N GLY A 128 -9.57 -3.97 14.34
CA GLY A 128 -9.51 -4.80 15.55
C GLY A 128 -8.28 -5.71 15.61
N CYS A 129 -7.31 -5.53 14.71
CA CYS A 129 -6.17 -6.40 14.62
C CYS A 129 -5.08 -6.02 15.62
N GLU A 130 -4.53 -7.01 16.35
CA GLU A 130 -3.45 -6.77 17.33
C GLU A 130 -2.14 -6.28 16.67
N ARG A 131 -1.93 -6.63 15.39
CA ARG A 131 -0.73 -6.23 14.66
C ARG A 131 -1.00 -6.10 13.17
N ILE A 132 -0.66 -4.95 12.61
CA ILE A 132 -0.61 -4.75 11.16
C ILE A 132 0.85 -4.47 10.80
N SER A 133 1.41 -5.25 9.88
CA SER A 133 2.80 -5.06 9.44
C SER A 133 2.86 -4.78 7.95
N HIS A 134 3.47 -3.65 7.60
CA HIS A 134 3.70 -3.24 6.23
C HIS A 134 5.18 -3.39 5.89
N VAL A 135 5.48 -4.15 4.84
CA VAL A 135 6.82 -4.34 4.31
C VAL A 135 7.13 -3.21 3.34
N VAL A 136 7.96 -2.27 3.76
CA VAL A 136 8.35 -1.11 2.96
C VAL A 136 9.73 -1.36 2.35
N ARG A 137 9.80 -1.40 1.02
CA ARG A 137 11.08 -1.48 0.30
C ARG A 137 11.64 -0.08 0.10
N MET A 138 12.82 0.19 0.67
CA MET A 138 13.47 1.50 0.60
C MET A 138 14.90 1.40 0.08
N SER A 139 15.35 2.44 -0.63
CA SER A 139 16.76 2.53 -1.03
C SER A 139 17.65 2.88 0.16
N GLU A 140 18.92 2.48 0.12
CA GLU A 140 19.91 2.83 1.16
C GLU A 140 19.95 4.34 1.42
N ASN A 141 19.93 5.13 0.35
CA ASN A 141 20.02 6.57 0.43
C ASN A 141 18.79 7.18 1.14
N ASP A 142 17.61 6.61 0.94
CA ASP A 142 16.41 7.12 1.60
C ASP A 142 16.37 6.77 3.09
N ILE A 143 16.90 5.60 3.47
CA ILE A 143 17.07 5.24 4.88
C ILE A 143 18.11 6.15 5.53
N LEU A 144 19.27 6.36 4.90
CA LEU A 144 20.31 7.25 5.40
C LEU A 144 19.83 8.70 5.55
N LYS A 145 19.02 9.20 4.61
CA LYS A 145 18.38 10.53 4.74
C LYS A 145 17.49 10.59 5.98
N ARG A 146 16.69 9.55 6.24
CA ARG A 146 15.82 9.46 7.41
C ARG A 146 16.60 9.32 8.72
N GLN A 147 17.72 8.60 8.70
CA GLN A 147 18.65 8.52 9.85
C GLN A 147 19.26 9.89 10.15
N LYS A 148 19.73 10.62 9.13
CA LYS A 148 20.28 11.98 9.29
C LYS A 148 19.24 13.01 9.72
N ALA A 149 17.98 12.83 9.31
CA ALA A 149 16.86 13.67 9.76
C ALA A 149 16.43 13.37 11.21
N GLY A 150 16.98 12.31 11.84
CA GLY A 150 16.61 11.89 13.19
C GLY A 150 15.31 11.08 13.27
N PHE A 151 14.71 10.71 12.13
CA PHE A 151 13.50 9.88 12.09
C PHE A 151 13.81 8.40 12.37
N TYR A 152 14.95 7.91 11.90
CA TYR A 152 15.46 6.57 12.21
C TYR A 152 16.73 6.63 13.05
N ARG A 153 16.91 5.65 13.92
CA ARG A 153 18.16 5.44 14.66
C ARG A 153 19.29 5.12 13.68
N ASP A 154 20.47 5.65 13.97
CA ASP A 154 21.69 5.32 13.25
C ASP A 154 22.11 3.88 13.59
N VAL A 155 21.90 2.98 12.63
CA VAL A 155 22.14 1.54 12.74
C VAL A 155 22.73 1.07 11.42
N GLU A 156 23.69 0.14 11.51
CA GLU A 156 24.29 -0.50 10.35
C GLU A 156 23.26 -1.43 9.67
N LEU A 157 22.77 -1.00 8.50
CA LEU A 157 21.79 -1.72 7.71
C LEU A 157 22.40 -2.98 7.11
N LYS A 158 21.66 -4.09 7.15
CA LYS A 158 22.08 -5.33 6.49
C LYS A 158 21.11 -5.66 5.38
N VAL A 159 21.65 -6.07 4.23
CA VAL A 159 20.77 -6.45 3.14
C VAL A 159 20.24 -7.86 3.39
N VAL A 160 18.91 -7.99 3.37
CA VAL A 160 18.25 -9.29 3.28
C VAL A 160 18.45 -9.80 1.86
N GLN A 161 19.17 -10.92 1.70
CA GLN A 161 19.13 -11.62 0.44
C GLN A 161 17.71 -12.18 0.27
N PRO A 162 17.01 -11.88 -0.84
CA PRO A 162 15.67 -12.39 -1.03
C PRO A 162 15.71 -13.91 -0.98
N LYS A 163 15.03 -14.51 0.01
CA LYS A 163 14.71 -15.94 -0.04
C LYS A 163 13.96 -16.13 -1.33
N THR A 164 14.55 -16.89 -2.25
CA THR A 164 14.03 -16.95 -3.61
C THR A 164 12.82 -17.88 -3.64
N ASP A 165 11.65 -17.36 -3.28
CA ASP A 165 10.39 -18.08 -3.39
C ASP A 165 10.14 -18.46 -4.85
N GLU A 166 9.67 -19.70 -5.06
CA GLU A 166 9.39 -20.23 -6.40
C GLU A 166 8.40 -19.35 -7.18
N ILE A 167 7.52 -18.67 -6.44
CA ILE A 167 6.56 -17.70 -6.96
C ILE A 167 7.28 -16.47 -7.52
N GLN A 168 8.18 -15.86 -6.75
CA GLN A 168 8.95 -14.69 -7.20
C GLN A 168 9.81 -15.02 -8.42
N LYS A 169 10.39 -16.23 -8.48
CA LYS A 169 11.12 -16.69 -9.67
C LYS A 169 10.24 -16.70 -10.91
N LYS A 170 9.00 -17.20 -10.79
CA LYS A 170 8.06 -17.21 -11.91
C LYS A 170 7.63 -15.81 -12.33
N TYR A 171 7.39 -14.90 -11.38
CA TYR A 171 7.10 -13.50 -11.72
C TYR A 171 8.26 -12.86 -12.49
N ASN A 172 9.49 -13.01 -11.99
CA ASN A 172 10.68 -12.47 -12.64
C ASN A 172 10.89 -13.09 -14.04
N GLU A 173 10.61 -14.38 -14.21
CA GLU A 173 10.66 -15.07 -15.51
C GLU A 173 9.60 -14.52 -16.49
N LEU A 174 8.37 -14.31 -16.02
CA LEU A 174 7.28 -13.74 -16.82
C LEU A 174 7.53 -12.28 -17.22
N GLU A 175 8.12 -11.49 -16.33
CA GLU A 175 8.46 -10.08 -16.56
C GLU A 175 9.80 -9.91 -17.32
N GLY A 176 10.54 -11.01 -17.55
CA GLY A 176 11.85 -10.97 -18.21
C GLY A 176 12.94 -10.29 -17.38
N ILE A 177 12.76 -10.23 -16.06
CA ILE A 177 13.69 -9.61 -15.13
C ILE A 177 14.75 -10.64 -14.71
N THR A 178 15.98 -10.44 -15.17
CA THR A 178 17.13 -11.21 -14.68
C THR A 178 17.66 -10.53 -13.41
N PRO A 179 17.69 -11.21 -12.25
CA PRO A 179 18.28 -10.61 -11.05
C PRO A 179 19.77 -10.34 -11.30
N ILE A 180 20.15 -9.07 -11.38
CA ILE A 180 21.54 -8.66 -11.46
C ILE A 180 22.15 -8.87 -10.06
N ALA A 181 23.20 -9.69 -9.98
CA ALA A 181 23.85 -10.07 -8.72
C ALA A 181 24.61 -8.91 -8.04
N ASP A 182 24.74 -7.76 -8.69
CA ASP A 182 25.51 -6.63 -8.18
C ASP A 182 24.61 -5.67 -7.39
N ARG A 183 24.64 -5.89 -6.07
CA ARG A 183 24.03 -5.12 -4.99
C ARG A 183 22.49 -5.12 -4.95
N PRO A 184 21.88 -5.86 -4.02
CA PRO A 184 20.50 -5.59 -3.63
C PRO A 184 20.42 -4.15 -3.12
N SER A 185 19.79 -3.30 -3.92
CA SER A 185 19.73 -1.84 -3.75
C SER A 185 18.52 -1.39 -2.92
N SER A 186 17.73 -2.36 -2.47
CA SER A 186 16.55 -2.19 -1.64
C SER A 186 16.71 -2.93 -0.31
N TYR A 187 16.42 -2.25 0.78
CA TYR A 187 16.29 -2.82 2.11
C TYR A 187 14.80 -2.95 2.45
N ASN A 188 14.46 -3.99 3.20
CA ASN A 188 13.11 -4.23 3.67
C ASN A 188 12.97 -3.67 5.07
N ILE A 189 12.15 -2.65 5.19
CA ILE A 189 11.80 -2.02 6.45
C ILE A 189 10.41 -2.49 6.85
N LEU A 190 10.30 -3.09 8.02
CA LEU A 190 9.05 -3.57 8.58
C LEU A 190 8.45 -2.48 9.46
N GLU A 191 7.36 -1.87 9.00
CA GLU A 191 6.59 -0.93 9.81
C GLU A 191 5.42 -1.68 10.47
N MET A 192 5.41 -1.72 11.79
CA MET A 192 4.47 -2.52 12.59
C MET A 192 3.62 -1.62 13.45
N HIS A 193 2.31 -1.66 13.24
CA HIS A 193 1.31 -1.07 14.12
C HIS A 193 0.97 -2.15 15.14
N VAL A 194 1.42 -1.98 16.38
CA VAL A 194 1.35 -3.02 17.41
C VAL A 194 1.20 -2.38 18.79
N ASP A 195 0.43 -3.04 19.65
CA ASP A 195 0.34 -2.64 21.05
C ASP A 195 1.56 -3.16 21.82
N LEU A 196 2.32 -2.25 22.44
CA LEU A 196 3.49 -2.56 23.23
C LEU A 196 3.38 -2.01 24.65
N HIS A 197 4.19 -2.60 25.53
CA HIS A 197 4.39 -2.12 26.89
C HIS A 197 5.83 -1.61 26.96
N LEU A 198 5.99 -0.31 27.09
CA LEU A 198 7.29 0.36 27.21
C LEU A 198 7.40 0.93 28.63
N GLU A 199 8.46 0.54 29.34
CA GLU A 199 8.71 0.91 30.75
C GLU A 199 8.69 2.44 30.98
N GLU A 200 9.03 3.24 29.96
CA GLU A 200 9.14 4.70 30.04
C GLU A 200 7.79 5.44 30.16
N PHE A 201 6.66 4.77 29.90
CA PHE A 201 5.31 5.35 30.00
C PHE A 201 4.48 4.79 31.17
N GLU A 202 5.13 4.07 32.09
CA GLU A 202 4.46 3.46 33.24
C GLU A 202 3.87 4.50 34.21
N MET A 203 2.54 4.53 34.33
CA MET A 203 1.88 4.99 35.55
C MET A 203 1.86 3.84 36.56
N HIS A 204 2.95 3.69 37.30
CA HIS A 204 3.03 2.89 38.53
C HIS A 204 2.48 1.44 38.46
N ASN A 205 3.35 0.51 38.04
CA ASN A 205 3.56 -0.79 38.68
C ASN A 205 2.28 -1.61 38.97
N ALA A 206 1.52 -1.97 37.91
CA ALA A 206 0.40 -2.90 38.01
C ALA A 206 0.67 -4.23 37.26
N PRO A 207 0.29 -5.39 37.82
CA PRO A 207 0.68 -6.72 37.31
C PRO A 207 0.03 -7.15 35.97
N ARG A 208 -0.82 -6.32 35.38
CA ARG A 208 -1.40 -6.48 34.02
C ARG A 208 -1.73 -5.09 33.48
N GLU A 209 -0.74 -4.43 32.92
CA GLU A 209 -0.94 -3.13 32.27
C GLU A 209 -1.47 -3.29 30.85
N VAL A 210 -2.31 -2.33 30.46
CA VAL A 210 -2.86 -2.24 29.11
C VAL A 210 -1.72 -1.83 28.18
N LYS A 211 -1.49 -2.62 27.13
CA LYS A 211 -0.52 -2.27 26.09
C LYS A 211 -1.04 -1.04 25.34
N LEU A 212 -0.15 -0.10 25.04
CA LEU A 212 -0.48 1.11 24.29
C LEU A 212 -0.12 0.92 22.81
N PRO A 213 -0.87 1.53 21.88
CA PRO A 213 -0.58 1.42 20.45
C PRO A 213 0.67 2.20 20.09
N TYR A 214 1.62 1.54 19.42
CA TYR A 214 2.83 2.15 18.86
C TYR A 214 2.99 1.76 17.39
N ILE A 215 3.72 2.60 16.66
CA ILE A 215 4.23 2.28 15.33
C ILE A 215 5.73 2.03 15.50
N VAL A 216 6.15 0.78 15.31
CA VAL A 216 7.54 0.38 15.42
C VAL A 216 8.09 0.05 14.05
N THR A 217 9.25 0.62 13.74
CA THR A 217 9.94 0.38 12.49
C THR A 217 11.19 -0.46 12.75
N LEU A 218 11.36 -1.55 12.01
CA LEU A 218 12.48 -2.48 12.14
C LEU A 218 13.14 -2.72 10.77
N ASP A 219 14.45 -2.86 10.75
CA ASP A 219 15.15 -3.37 9.56
C ASP A 219 15.14 -4.91 9.58
N GLU A 220 14.62 -5.54 8.52
CA GLU A 220 14.51 -7.00 8.44
C GLU A 220 15.89 -7.69 8.44
N GLY A 221 16.92 -7.05 7.88
CA GLY A 221 18.24 -7.67 7.74
C GLY A 221 19.05 -7.66 9.03
N SER A 222 19.07 -6.53 9.74
CA SER A 222 19.77 -6.40 11.01
C SER A 222 18.94 -6.90 12.20
N ASN A 223 17.61 -6.96 12.08
CA ASN A 223 16.66 -7.15 13.18
C ASN A 223 16.75 -6.07 14.27
N GLU A 224 17.27 -4.90 13.92
CA GLU A 224 17.37 -3.76 14.83
C GLU A 224 16.18 -2.81 14.67
N VAL A 225 15.74 -2.24 15.78
CA VAL A 225 14.67 -1.22 15.81
C VAL A 225 15.24 0.11 15.31
N LEU A 226 14.57 0.71 14.33
CA LEU A 226 14.89 2.02 13.78
C LEU A 226 14.12 3.15 14.47
N SER A 227 12.86 2.94 14.83
CA SER A 227 12.00 3.93 15.51
C SER A 227 10.90 3.24 16.29
#